data_AF-A0A535FBS5-F1
#
_entry.id   AF-A0A535FBS5-F1
#
_cell.length_a   1.000
_cell.length_b   1.000
_cell.length_c   1.000
_cell.angle_alpha   90.00
_cell.angle_beta   90.00
_cell.angle_gamma   90.00
#
_symmetry.space_group_name_H-M   'P 1'
#
loop_
_entity.id
_entity.type
_entity.pdbx_description
1 polymer ?
#
loop_
_entity_poly.entity_id
_entity_poly.type
_entity_poly.pdbx_seq_one_letter_code
_entity_poly.pdbx_strand_id
1 'polypeptide(L)'
;MPTDYVLFIHGVNTREAGVQPEYANDLIKLLQKTTPIRPLVVYWGKVNEDEEKKLRAGYEASPIWNKLWFRNFREDQLVRFAGDAALYLSRYIGAKVADAVAEQIKQLKGSTAQDRLHLVAHSLGSVILFDLLFSTRWDTSGSHGNESVMTIRNAIYGVTGNDTDPKQGIRLGSIITMGSPIGIFRLMDVDPPALDEKKDPHEATSTHDITPGFVQLLESLYQALAGHPLPWRNFVHPGDPVGSPLQGIIPEMVNYNHKKYIDLQDTLMPTGIFREPAQGAFFDLLSLPFSKTSLAILNGGNAHNSYWQSPYVA
;
A
#
# COMPACT_ATOMS: atom_id res chain seq x y z
N MET A 1 5.00 27.92 -9.39
CA MET A 1 4.71 26.70 -10.16
C MET A 1 4.17 25.68 -9.18
N PRO A 2 3.15 24.88 -9.54
CA PRO A 2 2.67 23.80 -8.68
C PRO A 2 3.78 22.78 -8.42
N THR A 3 3.82 22.24 -7.20
CA THR A 3 4.77 21.19 -6.81
C THR A 3 4.08 19.83 -6.79
N ASP A 4 4.68 18.85 -7.46
CA ASP A 4 4.24 17.46 -7.40
C ASP A 4 5.01 16.73 -6.28
N TYR A 5 4.32 16.47 -5.16
CA TYR A 5 4.79 15.64 -4.07
C TYR A 5 4.55 14.17 -4.42
N VAL A 6 5.52 13.31 -4.14
CA VAL A 6 5.37 11.86 -4.33
C VAL A 6 5.64 11.16 -3.01
N LEU A 7 4.58 10.63 -2.39
CA LEU A 7 4.67 9.89 -1.13
C LEU A 7 4.90 8.41 -1.45
N PHE A 8 6.06 7.91 -1.03
CA PHE A 8 6.40 6.50 -1.11
C PHE A 8 6.09 5.86 0.23
N ILE A 9 5.33 4.76 0.23
CA ILE A 9 5.13 3.92 1.40
C ILE A 9 5.33 2.46 1.04
N HIS A 10 6.10 1.76 1.86
CA HIS A 10 6.39 0.35 1.69
C HIS A 10 5.78 -0.48 2.83
N GLY A 11 5.47 -1.75 2.53
CA GLY A 11 4.58 -2.57 3.34
C GLY A 11 5.18 -3.64 4.22
N VAL A 12 6.37 -4.09 3.88
CA VAL A 12 7.11 -5.04 4.70
C VAL A 12 8.44 -4.41 4.96
N ASN A 13 9.06 -4.70 6.09
CA ASN A 13 10.45 -4.27 6.19
C ASN A 13 11.26 -5.08 5.16
N THR A 14 11.90 -4.43 4.16
CA THR A 14 12.74 -5.05 3.11
C THR A 14 14.02 -5.64 3.72
N ARG A 15 13.89 -6.61 4.62
CA ARG A 15 14.99 -7.09 5.48
C ARG A 15 15.81 -8.23 4.87
N GLU A 16 15.90 -8.36 3.55
CA GLU A 16 16.99 -9.20 3.02
C GLU A 16 18.35 -8.69 3.54
N ALA A 17 18.48 -7.38 3.87
CA ALA A 17 19.67 -6.79 4.49
C ALA A 17 19.43 -5.84 5.69
N GLY A 18 18.28 -5.90 6.38
CA GLY A 18 17.99 -5.07 7.58
C GLY A 18 17.11 -3.82 7.33
N VAL A 19 17.26 -2.78 8.16
CA VAL A 19 16.55 -1.48 8.05
C VAL A 19 16.97 -0.76 6.77
N GLN A 20 16.02 -0.49 5.88
CA GLN A 20 16.28 0.19 4.60
C GLN A 20 15.30 1.36 4.38
N PRO A 21 15.51 2.52 5.02
CA PRO A 21 14.73 3.72 4.72
C PRO A 21 14.95 4.21 3.28
N GLU A 22 16.01 3.75 2.61
CA GLU A 22 16.37 4.09 1.23
C GLU A 22 15.64 3.26 0.15
N TYR A 23 14.63 2.46 0.50
CA TYR A 23 13.99 1.51 -0.43
C TYR A 23 13.49 2.14 -1.75
N ALA A 24 13.08 3.41 -1.73
CA ALA A 24 12.54 4.11 -2.90
C ALA A 24 13.61 4.86 -3.73
N ASN A 25 14.87 4.90 -3.29
CA ASN A 25 15.88 5.78 -3.86
C ASN A 25 16.11 5.57 -5.37
N ASP A 26 16.09 4.32 -5.83
CA ASP A 26 16.33 4.05 -7.25
C ASP A 26 15.15 4.47 -8.12
N LEU A 27 13.91 4.24 -7.67
CA LEU A 27 12.71 4.75 -8.35
C LEU A 27 12.69 6.28 -8.37
N ILE A 28 13.03 6.93 -7.25
CA ILE A 28 13.13 8.40 -7.17
C ILE A 28 14.14 8.93 -8.20
N LYS A 29 15.32 8.32 -8.30
CA LYS A 29 16.33 8.70 -9.31
C LYS A 29 15.83 8.52 -10.74
N LEU A 30 15.00 7.53 -11.00
CA LEU A 30 14.41 7.31 -12.33
C LEU A 30 13.37 8.40 -12.64
N LEU A 31 12.45 8.67 -11.72
CA LEU A 31 11.40 9.70 -11.86
C LEU A 31 12.00 11.10 -12.05
N GLN A 32 13.03 11.45 -11.28
CA GLN A 32 13.68 12.76 -11.36
C GLN A 32 14.41 13.03 -12.67
N LYS A 33 14.63 12.02 -13.53
CA LYS A 33 15.18 12.22 -14.88
C LYS A 33 14.18 12.84 -15.84
N THR A 34 12.88 12.64 -15.60
CA THR A 34 11.81 13.04 -16.52
C THR A 34 10.95 14.16 -15.94
N THR A 35 10.74 14.16 -14.62
CA THR A 35 9.84 15.11 -13.94
C THR A 35 10.43 15.58 -12.61
N PRO A 36 10.45 16.90 -12.34
CA PRO A 36 10.83 17.40 -11.02
C PRO A 36 9.74 17.02 -10.01
N ILE A 37 10.12 16.22 -9.01
CA ILE A 37 9.23 15.77 -7.94
C ILE A 37 9.81 16.14 -6.57
N ARG A 38 8.93 16.28 -5.58
CA ARG A 38 9.29 16.37 -4.17
C ARG A 38 9.02 15.04 -3.47
N PRO A 39 10.03 14.16 -3.33
CA PRO A 39 9.82 12.85 -2.73
C PRO A 39 9.58 12.97 -1.23
N LEU A 40 8.62 12.18 -0.74
CA LEU A 40 8.33 11.96 0.67
C LEU A 40 8.39 10.46 0.94
N VAL A 41 9.50 9.98 1.48
CA VAL A 41 9.67 8.55 1.79
C VAL A 41 9.16 8.29 3.20
N VAL A 42 8.12 7.46 3.32
CA VAL A 42 7.52 7.05 4.59
C VAL A 42 8.08 5.69 4.99
N TYR A 43 8.77 5.65 6.13
CA TYR A 43 9.37 4.44 6.68
C TYR A 43 8.86 4.16 8.11
N TRP A 44 8.31 2.97 8.32
CA TRP A 44 7.83 2.49 9.63
C TRP A 44 8.46 1.15 10.03
N GLY A 45 9.28 0.54 9.16
CA GLY A 45 9.75 -0.85 9.32
C GLY A 45 10.51 -1.15 10.62
N LYS A 46 11.08 -0.13 11.27
CA LYS A 46 11.76 -0.25 12.57
C LYS A 46 10.82 -0.59 13.74
N VAL A 47 9.53 -0.28 13.63
CA VAL A 47 8.55 -0.41 14.72
C VAL A 47 8.40 -1.87 15.19
N ASN A 48 8.56 -2.82 14.27
CA ASN A 48 8.30 -4.24 14.50
C ASN A 48 9.53 -5.06 14.93
N GLU A 49 10.73 -4.48 14.91
CA GLU A 49 11.97 -5.25 15.08
C GLU A 49 12.06 -5.99 16.39
N ASP A 50 11.71 -5.34 17.50
CA ASP A 50 11.87 -5.93 18.82
C ASP A 50 10.93 -7.11 19.02
N GLU A 51 9.67 -7.00 18.54
CA GLU A 51 8.70 -8.09 18.63
C GLU A 51 9.05 -9.25 17.70
N GLU A 52 9.60 -8.97 16.51
CA GLU A 52 10.11 -10.02 15.63
C GLU A 52 11.32 -10.74 16.21
N LYS A 53 12.27 -10.01 16.81
CA LYS A 53 13.45 -10.60 17.49
C LYS A 53 13.00 -11.51 18.64
N LYS A 54 12.00 -11.09 19.43
CA LYS A 54 11.43 -11.93 20.49
C LYS A 54 10.79 -13.20 19.93
N LEU A 55 10.03 -13.11 18.84
CA LEU A 55 9.42 -14.28 18.20
C LEU A 55 10.48 -15.26 17.69
N ARG A 56 11.53 -14.76 17.02
CA ARG A 56 12.66 -15.57 16.54
C ARG A 56 13.38 -16.27 17.69
N ALA A 57 13.72 -15.54 18.74
CA ALA A 57 14.33 -16.11 19.94
C ALA A 57 13.44 -17.20 20.56
N GLY A 58 12.12 -17.01 20.56
CA GLY A 58 11.15 -18.02 21.00
C GLY A 58 11.18 -19.30 20.16
N TYR A 59 11.31 -19.18 18.83
CA TYR A 59 11.52 -20.35 17.97
C TYR A 59 12.85 -21.04 18.24
N GLU A 60 13.95 -20.28 18.30
CA GLU A 60 15.30 -20.81 18.50
C GLU A 60 15.49 -21.50 19.86
N ALA A 61 14.74 -21.09 20.88
CA ALA A 61 14.73 -21.74 22.18
C ALA A 61 14.14 -23.16 22.14
N SER A 62 13.41 -23.53 21.09
CA SER A 62 12.81 -24.86 20.95
C SER A 62 13.84 -25.91 20.50
N PRO A 63 13.97 -27.06 21.19
CA PRO A 63 14.93 -28.10 20.84
C PRO A 63 14.63 -28.79 19.50
N ILE A 64 13.44 -28.58 18.92
CA ILE A 64 13.06 -29.12 17.62
C ILE A 64 13.22 -28.11 16.48
N TRP A 65 13.55 -26.84 16.75
CA TRP A 65 13.63 -25.80 15.72
C TRP A 65 14.59 -26.16 14.60
N ASN A 66 15.79 -26.62 14.97
CA ASN A 66 16.83 -27.04 14.03
C ASN A 66 16.48 -28.31 13.24
N LYS A 67 15.39 -29.00 13.59
CA LYS A 67 14.92 -30.20 12.89
C LYS A 67 13.82 -29.87 11.87
N LEU A 68 13.27 -28.66 11.89
CA LEU A 68 12.22 -28.27 10.97
C LEU A 68 12.79 -27.95 9.58
N TRP A 69 12.17 -28.51 8.55
CA TRP A 69 12.46 -28.17 7.16
C TRP A 69 11.99 -26.76 6.85
N PHE A 70 12.58 -26.06 5.88
CA PHE A 70 12.18 -24.69 5.49
C PHE A 70 12.30 -23.63 6.59
N ARG A 71 13.33 -23.71 7.44
CA ARG A 71 13.59 -22.71 8.49
C ARG A 71 13.75 -21.29 7.92
N ASN A 72 14.64 -21.12 6.94
CA ASN A 72 14.90 -19.82 6.31
C ASN A 72 13.64 -19.24 5.66
N PHE A 73 12.78 -20.07 5.05
CA PHE A 73 11.50 -19.59 4.53
C PHE A 73 10.57 -19.08 5.64
N ARG A 74 10.47 -19.81 6.77
CA ARG A 74 9.67 -19.35 7.92
C ARG A 74 10.20 -18.04 8.48
N GLU A 75 11.51 -17.96 8.65
CA GLU A 75 12.19 -16.80 9.22
C GLU A 75 12.16 -15.59 8.29
N ASP A 76 12.58 -15.75 7.03
CA ASP A 76 12.88 -14.62 6.15
C ASP A 76 11.71 -14.19 5.27
N GLN A 77 10.71 -15.05 5.08
CA GLN A 77 9.53 -14.72 4.28
C GLN A 77 8.26 -14.72 5.11
N LEU A 78 7.91 -15.85 5.75
CA LEU A 78 6.63 -15.98 6.46
C LEU A 78 6.53 -15.04 7.66
N VAL A 79 7.50 -15.09 8.58
CA VAL A 79 7.51 -14.25 9.79
C VAL A 79 7.60 -12.78 9.42
N ARG A 80 8.35 -12.41 8.37
CA ARG A 80 8.44 -11.01 7.97
C ARG A 80 7.14 -10.50 7.38
N PHE A 81 6.56 -11.22 6.42
CA PHE A 81 5.32 -10.79 5.78
C PHE A 81 4.10 -10.94 6.69
N ALA A 82 3.83 -12.15 7.18
CA ALA A 82 2.66 -12.41 8.01
C ALA A 82 2.82 -11.83 9.43
N GLY A 83 4.05 -11.76 9.95
CA GLY A 83 4.31 -11.11 11.24
C GLY A 83 4.16 -9.60 11.15
N ASP A 84 4.63 -8.92 10.08
CA ASP A 84 4.38 -7.48 9.91
C ASP A 84 2.87 -7.19 9.82
N ALA A 85 2.11 -8.00 9.07
CA ALA A 85 0.66 -7.89 9.02
C ALA A 85 0.00 -8.11 10.39
N ALA A 86 0.36 -9.19 11.11
CA ALA A 86 -0.19 -9.50 12.43
C ALA A 86 0.15 -8.43 13.48
N LEU A 87 1.38 -7.93 13.46
CA LEU A 87 1.83 -6.85 14.33
C LEU A 87 1.08 -5.56 14.01
N TYR A 88 0.85 -5.21 12.74
CA TYR A 88 0.06 -4.02 12.40
C TYR A 88 -1.38 -4.08 12.90
N LEU A 89 -2.01 -5.26 12.87
CA LEU A 89 -3.37 -5.45 13.38
C LEU A 89 -3.45 -5.24 14.90
N SER A 90 -2.37 -5.50 15.64
CA SER A 90 -2.31 -5.16 17.08
C SER A 90 -2.49 -3.65 17.27
N ARG A 91 -3.45 -3.25 18.12
CA ARG A 91 -3.73 -1.83 18.37
C ARG A 91 -2.50 -1.05 18.81
N TYR A 92 -1.67 -1.65 19.66
CA TYR A 92 -0.50 -0.97 20.21
C TYR A 92 0.60 -0.77 19.17
N ILE A 93 0.92 -1.80 18.38
CA ILE A 93 1.96 -1.69 17.34
C ILE A 93 1.45 -0.87 16.16
N GLY A 94 0.21 -1.07 15.73
CA GLY A 94 -0.43 -0.23 14.72
C GLY A 94 -0.41 1.25 15.09
N ALA A 95 -0.64 1.60 16.36
CA ALA A 95 -0.54 2.99 16.81
C ALA A 95 0.89 3.56 16.65
N LYS A 96 1.93 2.78 16.98
CA LYS A 96 3.32 3.20 16.74
C LYS A 96 3.64 3.36 15.25
N VAL A 97 3.05 2.54 14.38
CA VAL A 97 3.14 2.72 12.93
C VAL A 97 2.46 4.03 12.52
N ALA A 98 1.25 4.32 13.03
CA ALA A 98 0.56 5.57 12.79
C ALA A 98 1.40 6.79 13.25
N ASP A 99 2.02 6.72 14.43
CA ASP A 99 2.90 7.78 14.94
C ASP A 99 4.09 8.02 13.98
N ALA A 100 4.76 6.95 13.55
CA ALA A 100 5.88 7.03 12.62
C ALA A 100 5.47 7.65 11.27
N VAL A 101 4.31 7.25 10.73
CA VAL A 101 3.76 7.79 9.48
C VAL A 101 3.37 9.26 9.64
N ALA A 102 2.71 9.62 10.75
CA ALA A 102 2.26 10.98 11.02
C ALA A 102 3.43 11.97 11.11
N GLU A 103 4.52 11.62 11.79
CA GLU A 103 5.72 12.46 11.86
C GLU A 103 6.30 12.78 10.48
N GLN A 104 6.28 11.82 9.56
CA GLN A 104 6.81 11.99 8.22
C GLN A 104 5.85 12.79 7.33
N ILE A 105 4.55 12.56 7.44
CA ILE A 105 3.51 13.27 6.67
C ILE A 105 3.42 14.76 7.02
N LYS A 106 3.88 15.20 8.20
CA LYS A 106 4.00 16.63 8.54
C LYS A 106 4.81 17.44 7.52
N GLN A 107 5.65 16.80 6.70
CA GLN A 107 6.37 17.46 5.59
C GLN A 107 5.46 18.01 4.50
N LEU A 108 4.19 17.58 4.45
CA LEU A 108 3.17 18.14 3.54
C LEU A 108 2.59 19.46 4.08
N LYS A 109 2.87 19.85 5.33
CA LYS A 109 2.41 21.12 5.87
C LYS A 109 2.98 22.29 5.06
N GLY A 110 2.10 23.21 4.68
CA GLY A 110 2.45 24.36 3.85
C GLY A 110 2.32 24.12 2.34
N SER A 111 1.82 22.95 1.91
CA SER A 111 1.37 22.75 0.53
C SER A 111 0.28 23.76 0.15
N THR A 112 0.31 24.24 -1.08
CA THR A 112 -0.71 25.16 -1.61
C THR A 112 -1.82 24.40 -2.32
N ALA A 113 -2.95 25.05 -2.58
CA ALA A 113 -4.05 24.47 -3.34
C ALA A 113 -3.64 24.01 -4.76
N GLN A 114 -2.56 24.55 -5.33
CA GLN A 114 -2.07 24.16 -6.66
C GLN A 114 -1.18 22.91 -6.63
N ASP A 115 -0.62 22.58 -5.46
CA ASP A 115 0.24 21.41 -5.29
C ASP A 115 -0.58 20.11 -5.37
N ARG A 116 0.11 19.02 -5.71
CA ARG A 116 -0.49 17.70 -5.90
C ARG A 116 0.31 16.65 -5.17
N LEU A 117 -0.40 15.65 -4.65
CA LEU A 117 0.18 14.48 -4.02
C LEU A 117 -0.07 13.25 -4.88
N HIS A 118 1.00 12.53 -5.21
CA HIS A 118 0.95 11.23 -5.86
C HIS A 118 1.34 10.16 -4.84
N LEU A 119 0.46 9.19 -4.62
CA LEU A 119 0.71 8.09 -3.69
C LEU A 119 1.39 6.94 -4.44
N VAL A 120 2.50 6.44 -3.92
CA VAL A 120 3.19 5.24 -4.42
C VAL A 120 3.26 4.24 -3.27
N ALA A 121 2.32 3.30 -3.26
CA ALA A 121 2.16 2.33 -2.19
C ALA A 121 2.53 0.92 -2.65
N HIS A 122 3.39 0.27 -1.88
CA HIS A 122 3.91 -1.05 -2.22
C HIS A 122 3.55 -2.10 -1.17
N SER A 123 3.13 -3.29 -1.59
CA SER A 123 2.80 -4.40 -0.70
C SER A 123 1.79 -3.99 0.38
N LEU A 124 1.91 -4.50 1.60
CA LEU A 124 1.15 -4.08 2.79
C LEU A 124 1.17 -2.55 3.06
N GLY A 125 1.99 -1.75 2.38
CA GLY A 125 2.05 -0.31 2.53
C GLY A 125 0.78 0.32 1.96
N SER A 126 0.18 -0.31 0.95
CA SER A 126 -1.15 0.06 0.46
C SER A 126 -2.23 -0.25 1.50
N VAL A 127 -2.13 -1.40 2.17
CA VAL A 127 -3.07 -1.80 3.23
C VAL A 127 -2.98 -0.83 4.42
N ILE A 128 -1.77 -0.59 4.92
CA ILE A 128 -1.53 0.32 6.04
C ILE A 128 -2.00 1.73 5.70
N LEU A 129 -1.64 2.25 4.52
CA LEU A 129 -2.05 3.60 4.13
C LEU A 129 -3.57 3.75 4.08
N PHE A 130 -4.28 2.81 3.43
CA PHE A 130 -5.74 2.89 3.32
C PHE A 130 -6.44 2.67 4.66
N ASP A 131 -5.93 1.79 5.52
CA ASP A 131 -6.45 1.63 6.87
C ASP A 131 -6.32 2.93 7.68
N LEU A 132 -5.13 3.56 7.67
CA LEU A 132 -4.93 4.84 8.38
C LEU A 132 -5.84 5.94 7.80
N LEU A 133 -6.04 5.98 6.49
CA LEU A 133 -6.87 7.01 5.86
C LEU A 133 -8.37 6.80 6.08
N PHE A 134 -8.87 5.58 6.12
CA PHE A 134 -10.31 5.33 5.97
C PHE A 134 -10.95 4.44 7.05
N SER A 135 -10.17 3.63 7.80
CA SER A 135 -10.76 2.71 8.79
C SER A 135 -11.23 3.44 10.05
N THR A 136 -12.45 3.14 10.50
CA THR A 136 -13.04 3.76 11.69
C THR A 136 -12.47 3.22 13.01
N ARG A 137 -11.66 2.15 12.97
CA ARG A 137 -10.99 1.62 14.17
C ARG A 137 -10.14 2.68 14.88
N TRP A 138 -9.75 3.73 14.18
CA TRP A 138 -8.92 4.83 14.70
C TRP A 138 -9.72 5.97 15.32
N ASP A 139 -11.05 6.00 15.19
CA ASP A 139 -11.85 7.21 15.44
C ASP A 139 -12.18 7.45 16.92
N THR A 140 -11.97 6.44 17.77
CA THR A 140 -12.21 6.59 19.22
C THR A 140 -11.21 7.59 19.81
N SER A 141 -11.71 8.77 20.20
CA SER A 141 -10.92 9.81 20.84
C SER A 141 -10.18 9.31 22.08
N GLY A 142 -8.93 9.75 22.25
CA GLY A 142 -8.05 9.36 23.36
C GLY A 142 -7.47 7.93 23.27
N SER A 143 -7.83 7.15 22.24
CA SER A 143 -7.22 5.84 22.00
C SER A 143 -5.84 5.95 21.34
N HIS A 144 -4.98 4.96 21.54
CA HIS A 144 -3.65 4.93 20.93
C HIS A 144 -3.73 5.08 19.40
N GLY A 145 -2.93 5.99 18.85
CA GLY A 145 -2.84 6.26 17.42
C GLY A 145 -3.92 7.19 16.86
N ASN A 146 -4.95 7.56 17.62
CA ASN A 146 -6.03 8.43 17.15
C ASN A 146 -5.49 9.79 16.65
N GLU A 147 -4.75 10.53 17.48
CA GLU A 147 -4.21 11.85 17.09
C GLU A 147 -3.28 11.79 15.86
N SER A 148 -2.47 10.74 15.79
CA SER A 148 -1.56 10.49 14.67
C SER A 148 -2.34 10.21 13.39
N VAL A 149 -3.37 9.38 13.44
CA VAL A 149 -4.26 9.12 12.30
C VAL A 149 -5.00 10.39 11.87
N MET A 150 -5.52 11.17 12.82
CA MET A 150 -6.18 12.43 12.48
C MET A 150 -5.22 13.44 11.84
N THR A 151 -3.95 13.45 12.26
CA THR A 151 -2.89 14.22 11.61
C THR A 151 -2.65 13.77 10.17
N ILE A 152 -2.65 12.46 9.92
CA ILE A 152 -2.48 11.88 8.57
C ILE A 152 -3.66 12.26 7.68
N ARG A 153 -4.90 12.08 8.17
CA ARG A 153 -6.13 12.39 7.42
C ARG A 153 -6.22 13.87 7.09
N ASN A 154 -5.95 14.75 8.04
CA ASN A 154 -5.95 16.20 7.83
C ASN A 154 -4.90 16.69 6.81
N ALA A 155 -3.89 15.87 6.50
CA ALA A 155 -2.91 16.24 5.47
C ALA A 155 -3.45 16.07 4.05
N ILE A 156 -4.51 15.27 3.83
CA ILE A 156 -5.01 14.90 2.51
C ILE A 156 -6.40 15.47 2.29
N TYR A 157 -6.53 16.23 1.21
CA TYR A 157 -7.81 16.77 0.76
C TYR A 157 -8.83 15.65 0.52
N GLY A 158 -10.04 15.84 1.03
CA GLY A 158 -11.19 14.93 0.88
C GLY A 158 -11.24 13.83 1.93
N VAL A 159 -10.27 13.77 2.87
CA VAL A 159 -10.25 12.79 3.96
C VAL A 159 -10.62 13.47 5.28
N THR A 160 -11.62 12.93 5.97
CA THR A 160 -12.09 13.51 7.25
C THR A 160 -11.16 13.11 8.40
N GLY A 161 -10.44 14.06 8.96
CA GLY A 161 -9.74 13.91 10.25
C GLY A 161 -10.42 14.72 11.35
N ASN A 162 -9.62 15.38 12.20
CA ASN A 162 -10.14 16.29 13.22
C ASN A 162 -10.55 17.67 12.68
N ASP A 163 -10.15 18.00 11.45
CA ASP A 163 -10.58 19.25 10.81
C ASP A 163 -12.02 19.13 10.32
N THR A 164 -12.83 20.16 10.59
CA THR A 164 -14.23 20.22 10.17
C THR A 164 -14.39 20.50 8.67
N ASP A 165 -13.35 20.99 7.99
CA ASP A 165 -13.36 21.20 6.55
C ASP A 165 -12.55 20.13 5.81
N PRO A 166 -13.19 19.11 5.20
CA PRO A 166 -12.49 18.08 4.44
C PRO A 166 -11.85 18.62 3.16
N LYS A 167 -12.03 19.91 2.83
CA LYS A 167 -11.38 20.57 1.69
C LYS A 167 -10.00 21.16 2.03
N GLN A 168 -9.51 20.94 3.24
CA GLN A 168 -8.15 21.25 3.64
C GLN A 168 -7.18 20.10 3.29
N GLY A 169 -5.89 20.42 3.15
CA GLY A 169 -4.84 19.44 2.81
C GLY A 169 -4.47 19.42 1.33
N ILE A 170 -3.50 18.57 0.98
CA ILE A 170 -3.00 18.45 -0.39
C ILE A 170 -3.91 17.54 -1.21
N ARG A 171 -4.21 17.94 -2.46
CA ARG A 171 -5.06 17.17 -3.36
C ARG A 171 -4.31 15.97 -3.94
N LEU A 172 -4.95 14.80 -3.96
CA LEU A 172 -4.41 13.64 -4.65
C LEU A 172 -4.50 13.84 -6.16
N GLY A 173 -3.36 13.68 -6.83
CA GLY A 173 -3.25 13.69 -8.28
C GLY A 173 -3.26 12.29 -8.90
N SER A 174 -2.75 11.27 -8.19
CA SER A 174 -2.85 9.86 -8.61
C SER A 174 -2.52 8.89 -7.48
N ILE A 175 -2.87 7.62 -7.71
CA ILE A 175 -2.47 6.48 -6.88
C ILE A 175 -1.69 5.49 -7.74
N ILE A 176 -0.56 5.03 -7.23
CA ILE A 176 0.25 3.98 -7.81
C ILE A 176 0.35 2.88 -6.76
N THR A 177 -0.03 1.67 -7.14
CA THR A 177 0.14 0.47 -6.31
C THR A 177 1.10 -0.50 -6.97
N MET A 178 1.94 -1.16 -6.17
CA MET A 178 2.94 -2.13 -6.64
C MET A 178 2.89 -3.36 -5.75
N GLY A 179 2.71 -4.55 -6.33
CA GLY A 179 2.66 -5.80 -5.55
C GLY A 179 1.62 -5.77 -4.43
N SER A 180 0.52 -5.06 -4.65
CA SER A 180 -0.41 -4.64 -3.58
C SER A 180 -1.44 -5.73 -3.27
N PRO A 181 -1.55 -6.19 -2.00
CA PRO A 181 -2.61 -7.09 -1.56
C PRO A 181 -3.87 -6.33 -1.13
N ILE A 182 -4.04 -5.04 -1.46
CA ILE A 182 -5.14 -4.19 -0.97
C ILE A 182 -6.54 -4.76 -1.27
N GLY A 183 -6.69 -5.60 -2.30
CA GLY A 183 -7.93 -6.33 -2.56
C GLY A 183 -8.40 -7.21 -1.39
N ILE A 184 -7.51 -7.56 -0.46
CA ILE A 184 -7.85 -8.29 0.77
C ILE A 184 -8.80 -7.53 1.68
N PHE A 185 -8.90 -6.19 1.59
CA PHE A 185 -9.90 -5.42 2.35
C PHE A 185 -11.33 -5.90 2.09
N ARG A 186 -11.62 -6.41 0.89
CA ARG A 186 -12.91 -7.06 0.61
C ARG A 186 -13.24 -8.20 1.55
N LEU A 187 -12.24 -8.88 2.10
CA LEU A 187 -12.46 -9.98 3.04
C LEU A 187 -12.73 -9.47 4.46
N MET A 188 -12.41 -8.21 4.76
CA MET A 188 -12.68 -7.59 6.06
C MET A 188 -14.06 -6.92 6.12
N ASP A 189 -14.74 -6.87 4.98
CA ASP A 189 -16.13 -6.45 4.78
C ASP A 189 -16.94 -7.65 4.23
N VAL A 190 -17.13 -8.66 5.11
CA VAL A 190 -17.83 -9.93 4.81
C VAL A 190 -19.34 -9.85 5.02
N ASP A 191 -19.83 -8.77 5.63
CA ASP A 191 -21.23 -8.37 5.46
C ASP A 191 -21.33 -7.82 4.03
N PRO A 192 -22.36 -8.13 3.22
CA PRO A 192 -22.33 -7.78 1.81
C PRO A 192 -22.10 -6.26 1.68
N PRO A 193 -21.01 -5.83 1.01
CA PRO A 193 -20.86 -4.43 0.65
C PRO A 193 -22.06 -4.05 -0.22
N ALA A 194 -22.23 -2.75 -0.46
CA ALA A 194 -23.24 -2.12 -1.31
C ALA A 194 -23.31 -2.63 -2.78
N LEU A 195 -23.51 -3.92 -2.99
CA LEU A 195 -23.97 -4.59 -4.21
C LEU A 195 -25.49 -4.49 -4.34
N ASP A 196 -26.18 -4.25 -3.23
CA ASP A 196 -27.52 -3.69 -3.28
C ASP A 196 -27.35 -2.20 -3.65
N GLU A 197 -27.79 -1.83 -4.85
CA GLU A 197 -27.84 -0.43 -5.30
C GLU A 197 -28.57 0.50 -4.31
N LYS A 198 -29.34 -0.07 -3.37
CA LYS A 198 -30.09 0.64 -2.34
C LYS A 198 -29.33 0.86 -1.03
N LYS A 199 -28.19 0.21 -0.81
CA LYS A 199 -27.36 0.44 0.39
C LYS A 199 -26.42 1.62 0.16
N ASP A 200 -26.39 2.52 1.14
CA ASP A 200 -25.50 3.68 1.14
C ASP A 200 -24.05 3.22 1.39
N PRO A 201 -23.10 3.46 0.47
CA PRO A 201 -21.69 3.11 0.68
C PRO A 201 -21.02 3.92 1.79
N HIS A 202 -21.69 4.90 2.38
CA HIS A 202 -21.20 5.68 3.52
C HIS A 202 -21.45 5.01 4.88
N GLU A 203 -22.17 3.89 4.95
CA GLU A 203 -22.41 3.15 6.19
C GLU A 203 -21.38 2.02 6.38
N ALA A 204 -20.52 2.13 7.40
CA ALA A 204 -19.55 1.09 7.73
C ALA A 204 -20.22 -0.09 8.45
N THR A 205 -20.01 -1.31 7.96
CA THR A 205 -20.46 -2.57 8.60
C THR A 205 -19.41 -3.13 9.58
N SER A 206 -18.15 -2.72 9.41
CA SER A 206 -16.97 -3.18 10.13
C SER A 206 -16.06 -2.01 10.45
N THR A 207 -15.36 -2.06 11.59
CA THR A 207 -14.38 -1.01 11.93
C THR A 207 -13.19 -0.99 10.98
N HIS A 208 -12.96 -2.05 10.21
CA HIS A 208 -11.91 -2.15 9.19
C HIS A 208 -12.43 -1.93 7.77
N ASP A 209 -13.73 -1.65 7.60
CA ASP A 209 -14.29 -1.26 6.32
C ASP A 209 -13.78 0.14 5.97
N ILE A 210 -13.10 0.23 4.83
CA ILE A 210 -12.51 1.46 4.30
C ILE A 210 -13.42 2.14 3.27
N THR A 211 -14.50 1.48 2.86
CA THR A 211 -15.34 1.89 1.73
C THR A 211 -15.96 3.28 1.95
N PRO A 212 -16.57 3.60 3.12
CA PRO A 212 -17.19 4.91 3.35
C PRO A 212 -16.23 6.09 3.18
N GLY A 213 -15.08 6.02 3.85
CA GLY A 213 -14.06 7.06 3.79
C GLY A 213 -13.44 7.16 2.40
N PHE A 214 -13.27 6.03 1.71
CA PHE A 214 -12.71 6.03 0.37
C PHE A 214 -13.67 6.64 -0.66
N VAL A 215 -14.97 6.35 -0.59
CA VAL A 215 -15.99 6.98 -1.45
C VAL A 215 -16.05 8.48 -1.22
N GLN A 216 -16.04 8.92 0.05
CA GLN A 216 -16.04 10.35 0.39
C GLN A 216 -14.87 11.10 -0.24
N LEU A 217 -13.67 10.50 -0.19
CA LEU A 217 -12.48 11.06 -0.83
C LEU A 217 -12.65 11.18 -2.34
N LEU A 218 -13.09 10.11 -3.00
CA LEU A 218 -13.25 10.07 -4.45
C LEU A 218 -14.25 11.10 -4.96
N GLU A 219 -15.38 11.27 -4.26
CA GLU A 219 -16.36 12.30 -4.58
C GLU A 219 -15.78 13.70 -4.46
N SER A 220 -15.08 13.96 -3.35
CA SER A 220 -14.43 15.24 -3.09
C SER A 220 -13.40 15.57 -4.16
N LEU A 221 -12.59 14.59 -4.57
CA LEU A 221 -11.60 14.73 -5.62
C LEU A 221 -12.24 14.93 -7.00
N TYR A 222 -13.28 14.16 -7.34
CA TYR A 222 -13.96 14.29 -8.63
C TYR A 222 -14.48 15.71 -8.87
N GLN A 223 -15.07 16.32 -7.83
CA GLN A 223 -15.49 17.73 -7.88
C GLN A 223 -14.28 18.67 -8.02
N ALA A 224 -13.22 18.45 -7.25
CA ALA A 224 -12.01 19.27 -7.28
C ALA A 224 -11.20 19.15 -8.59
N LEU A 225 -11.36 18.04 -9.30
CA LEU A 225 -10.74 17.70 -10.58
C LEU A 225 -11.67 18.00 -11.77
N ALA A 226 -12.70 18.82 -11.57
CA ALA A 226 -13.64 19.25 -12.63
C ALA A 226 -14.31 18.07 -13.38
N GLY A 227 -14.62 16.99 -12.65
CA GLY A 227 -15.25 15.80 -13.20
C GLY A 227 -14.29 14.81 -13.88
N HIS A 228 -12.99 14.93 -13.64
CA HIS A 228 -12.03 13.91 -14.06
C HIS A 228 -11.85 12.82 -12.99
N PRO A 229 -11.84 11.54 -13.37
CA PRO A 229 -11.57 10.44 -12.44
C PRO A 229 -10.13 10.51 -11.92
N LEU A 230 -9.91 10.04 -10.69
CA LEU A 230 -8.59 9.89 -10.11
C LEU A 230 -7.79 8.80 -10.86
N PRO A 231 -6.64 9.13 -11.46
CA PRO A 231 -5.79 8.13 -12.08
C PRO A 231 -5.23 7.16 -11.03
N TRP A 232 -5.44 5.85 -11.25
CA TRP A 232 -4.85 4.78 -10.48
C TRP A 232 -4.12 3.80 -11.41
N ARG A 233 -2.82 3.57 -11.19
CA ARG A 233 -2.04 2.53 -11.89
C ARG A 233 -1.60 1.45 -10.91
N ASN A 234 -1.95 0.20 -11.18
CA ASN A 234 -1.57 -0.95 -10.37
C ASN A 234 -0.57 -1.82 -11.12
N PHE A 235 0.65 -1.91 -10.63
CA PHE A 235 1.70 -2.74 -11.21
C PHE A 235 1.74 -4.11 -10.54
N VAL A 236 1.66 -5.15 -11.38
CA VAL A 236 1.64 -6.55 -10.94
C VAL A 236 2.76 -7.32 -11.65
N HIS A 237 3.66 -7.91 -10.89
CA HIS A 237 4.69 -8.81 -11.40
C HIS A 237 4.20 -10.25 -11.38
N PRO A 238 4.29 -11.03 -12.48
CA PRO A 238 3.78 -12.42 -12.51
C PRO A 238 4.37 -13.36 -11.46
N GLY A 239 5.63 -13.11 -11.08
CA GLY A 239 6.32 -13.85 -10.02
C GLY A 239 6.07 -13.35 -8.59
N ASP A 240 5.31 -12.28 -8.39
CA ASP A 240 4.99 -11.75 -7.07
C ASP A 240 3.79 -12.52 -6.48
N PRO A 241 3.96 -13.27 -5.37
CA PRO A 241 2.90 -14.11 -4.82
C PRO A 241 1.84 -13.33 -4.02
N VAL A 242 2.06 -12.04 -3.75
CA VAL A 242 1.20 -11.20 -2.91
C VAL A 242 0.45 -10.16 -3.75
N GLY A 243 1.08 -9.64 -4.79
CA GLY A 243 0.45 -8.71 -5.73
C GLY A 243 -0.73 -9.33 -6.47
N SER A 244 -1.82 -8.59 -6.63
CA SER A 244 -3.00 -9.02 -7.37
C SER A 244 -3.52 -7.93 -8.32
N PRO A 245 -4.18 -8.29 -9.43
CA PRO A 245 -4.96 -7.35 -10.23
C PRO A 245 -6.03 -6.66 -9.38
N LEU A 246 -6.26 -5.36 -9.60
CA LEU A 246 -7.19 -4.54 -8.84
C LEU A 246 -8.33 -3.99 -9.69
N GLN A 247 -8.24 -4.04 -11.02
CA GLN A 247 -9.20 -3.44 -11.94
C GLN A 247 -10.58 -4.08 -11.85
N GLY A 248 -10.66 -5.36 -11.50
CA GLY A 248 -11.92 -6.06 -11.20
C GLY A 248 -12.39 -5.95 -9.74
N ILE A 249 -11.59 -5.38 -8.84
CA ILE A 249 -11.83 -5.43 -7.38
C ILE A 249 -12.19 -4.05 -6.85
N ILE A 250 -11.32 -3.05 -7.01
CA ILE A 250 -11.55 -1.72 -6.41
C ILE A 250 -12.84 -1.06 -6.92
N PRO A 251 -13.17 -1.09 -8.23
CA PRO A 251 -14.38 -0.45 -8.72
C PRO A 251 -15.69 -1.04 -8.16
N GLU A 252 -15.72 -2.33 -7.82
CA GLU A 252 -16.92 -2.90 -7.18
C GLU A 252 -16.95 -2.74 -5.65
N MET A 253 -15.83 -2.37 -5.00
CA MET A 253 -15.87 -1.96 -3.59
C MET A 253 -16.65 -0.64 -3.43
N VAL A 254 -16.48 0.30 -4.36
CA VAL A 254 -17.12 1.63 -4.29
C VAL A 254 -18.54 1.67 -4.91
N ASN A 255 -19.14 0.53 -5.28
CA ASN A 255 -20.41 0.41 -6.01
C ASN A 255 -20.37 0.99 -7.47
N TYR A 256 -21.24 0.50 -8.35
CA TYR A 256 -21.35 0.86 -9.78
C TYR A 256 -21.44 2.37 -10.04
N ASN A 257 -22.13 3.13 -9.19
CA ASN A 257 -22.34 4.57 -9.37
C ASN A 257 -21.07 5.41 -9.14
N HIS A 258 -20.09 4.89 -8.40
CA HIS A 258 -18.86 5.61 -8.04
C HIS A 258 -17.64 5.11 -8.84
N LYS A 259 -17.82 4.10 -9.72
CA LYS A 259 -16.79 3.67 -10.70
C LYS A 259 -16.30 4.81 -11.57
N LYS A 260 -17.17 5.79 -11.87
CA LYS A 260 -16.83 7.00 -12.66
C LYS A 260 -15.77 7.90 -12.01
N TYR A 261 -15.45 7.69 -10.73
CA TYR A 261 -14.47 8.51 -10.01
C TYR A 261 -13.04 7.96 -10.07
N ILE A 262 -12.83 6.76 -10.62
CA ILE A 262 -11.51 6.12 -10.66
C ILE A 262 -11.19 5.69 -12.09
N ASP A 263 -10.01 6.06 -12.58
CA ASP A 263 -9.42 5.49 -13.79
C ASP A 263 -8.36 4.49 -13.35
N LEU A 264 -8.77 3.25 -13.05
CA LEU A 264 -7.89 2.19 -12.59
C LEU A 264 -7.45 1.30 -13.75
N GLN A 265 -6.14 1.13 -13.91
CA GLN A 265 -5.55 0.23 -14.90
C GLN A 265 -4.52 -0.69 -14.25
N ASP A 266 -4.69 -2.00 -14.45
CA ASP A 266 -3.68 -2.99 -14.12
C ASP A 266 -2.59 -3.03 -15.21
N THR A 267 -1.33 -2.96 -14.81
CA THR A 267 -0.16 -3.03 -15.68
C THR A 267 0.68 -4.24 -15.29
N LEU A 268 0.81 -5.19 -16.22
CA LEU A 268 1.68 -6.34 -16.03
C LEU A 268 3.14 -5.91 -16.18
N MET A 269 3.94 -6.14 -15.15
CA MET A 269 5.36 -5.91 -15.19
C MET A 269 6.04 -6.97 -16.06
N PRO A 270 6.98 -6.57 -16.95
CA PRO A 270 7.72 -7.53 -17.74
C PRO A 270 8.59 -8.42 -16.84
N THR A 271 8.55 -9.72 -17.10
CA THR A 271 9.31 -10.77 -16.42
C THR A 271 10.77 -10.74 -16.88
N GLY A 272 11.52 -9.77 -16.38
CA GLY A 272 12.94 -9.65 -16.70
C GLY A 272 13.78 -10.71 -15.98
N ILE A 273 13.81 -11.96 -16.48
CA ILE A 273 15.05 -12.75 -16.34
C ILE A 273 16.10 -12.22 -17.33
N PHE A 274 15.68 -11.59 -18.45
CA PHE A 274 16.58 -10.90 -19.37
C PHE A 274 16.01 -9.55 -19.82
N ARG A 275 16.80 -8.49 -19.60
CA ARG A 275 16.55 -7.11 -20.02
C ARG A 275 16.66 -6.97 -21.54
N GLU A 276 15.68 -7.40 -22.33
CA GLU A 276 15.50 -6.84 -23.68
C GLU A 276 14.02 -6.75 -24.10
N PRO A 277 13.60 -5.67 -24.79
CA PRO A 277 12.18 -5.37 -25.02
C PRO A 277 11.53 -6.17 -26.17
N ALA A 278 12.25 -7.08 -26.83
CA ALA A 278 11.79 -7.65 -28.11
C ALA A 278 11.47 -9.16 -28.10
N GLN A 279 11.64 -9.87 -26.97
CA GLN A 279 11.51 -11.35 -26.94
C GLN A 279 10.64 -11.92 -25.80
N GLY A 280 9.89 -11.06 -25.07
CA GLY A 280 9.16 -11.45 -23.85
C GLY A 280 8.08 -12.54 -24.03
N ALA A 281 7.42 -12.61 -25.18
CA ALA A 281 6.27 -13.52 -25.37
C ALA A 281 6.65 -15.02 -25.48
N PHE A 282 7.85 -15.35 -25.96
CA PHE A 282 8.23 -16.76 -26.21
C PHE A 282 8.80 -17.44 -24.95
N PHE A 283 9.48 -16.69 -24.08
CA PHE A 283 10.09 -17.23 -22.86
C PHE A 283 9.15 -17.18 -21.64
N ASP A 284 8.16 -16.28 -21.62
CA ASP A 284 7.05 -16.38 -20.65
C ASP A 284 6.34 -17.74 -20.76
N LEU A 285 6.18 -18.26 -21.99
CA LEU A 285 5.61 -19.59 -22.25
C LEU A 285 6.45 -20.73 -21.67
N LEU A 286 7.78 -20.57 -21.61
CA LEU A 286 8.71 -21.57 -21.07
C LEU A 286 8.78 -21.56 -19.53
N SER A 287 8.32 -20.49 -18.89
CA SER A 287 8.23 -20.38 -17.42
C SER A 287 6.93 -20.95 -16.85
N LEU A 288 5.90 -21.14 -17.67
CA LEU A 288 4.57 -21.67 -17.31
C LEU A 288 4.57 -23.03 -16.57
N PRO A 289 5.50 -23.98 -16.85
CA PRO A 289 5.55 -25.24 -16.11
C PRO A 289 6.09 -25.08 -14.68
N PHE A 290 6.96 -24.09 -14.46
CA PHE A 290 7.63 -23.85 -13.18
C PHE A 290 6.95 -22.77 -12.33
N SER A 291 6.15 -21.89 -12.94
CA SER A 291 5.44 -20.79 -12.28
C SER A 291 4.36 -21.23 -11.29
N LYS A 292 4.03 -22.53 -11.24
CA LYS A 292 3.07 -23.14 -10.30
C LYS A 292 3.71 -24.00 -9.21
N THR A 293 5.05 -23.99 -9.09
CA THR A 293 5.79 -24.81 -8.12
C THR A 293 6.28 -23.98 -6.93
N SER A 294 6.60 -24.63 -5.80
CA SER A 294 7.18 -23.99 -4.61
C SER A 294 8.52 -23.26 -4.88
N LEU A 295 9.19 -23.56 -6.01
CA LEU A 295 10.37 -22.83 -6.48
C LEU A 295 10.05 -21.38 -6.88
N ALA A 296 8.83 -21.10 -7.35
CA ALA A 296 8.39 -19.74 -7.69
C ALA A 296 8.27 -18.84 -6.45
N ILE A 297 7.94 -19.41 -5.29
CA ILE A 297 7.84 -18.70 -4.01
C ILE A 297 9.22 -18.24 -3.52
N LEU A 298 10.27 -19.05 -3.74
CA LEU A 298 11.65 -18.68 -3.41
C LEU A 298 12.13 -17.44 -4.17
N ASN A 299 11.71 -17.27 -5.43
CA ASN A 299 11.99 -16.08 -6.24
C ASN A 299 10.96 -14.96 -6.07
N GLY A 300 9.87 -15.21 -5.33
CA GLY A 300 8.79 -14.26 -5.12
C GLY A 300 9.23 -12.98 -4.40
N GLY A 301 10.18 -13.08 -3.47
CA GLY A 301 10.77 -11.91 -2.80
C GLY A 301 11.51 -10.98 -3.78
N ASN A 302 12.27 -11.53 -4.73
CA ASN A 302 12.98 -10.74 -5.75
C ASN A 302 12.00 -10.06 -6.70
N ALA A 303 10.99 -10.79 -7.18
CA ALA A 303 9.90 -10.22 -7.97
C ALA A 303 9.19 -9.09 -7.22
N HIS A 304 8.89 -9.32 -5.94
CA HIS A 304 8.23 -8.36 -5.08
C HIS A 304 9.09 -7.12 -4.79
N ASN A 305 10.42 -7.20 -4.74
CA ASN A 305 11.27 -6.03 -4.54
C ASN A 305 11.60 -5.29 -5.85
N SER A 306 11.41 -5.93 -7.00
CA SER A 306 11.84 -5.41 -8.31
C SER A 306 11.16 -4.11 -8.75
N TYR A 307 9.97 -3.81 -8.24
CA TYR A 307 9.21 -2.61 -8.65
C TYR A 307 9.99 -1.32 -8.37
N TRP A 308 10.73 -1.25 -7.26
CA TRP A 308 11.51 -0.07 -6.85
C TRP A 308 12.68 0.28 -7.78
N GLN A 309 13.05 -0.63 -8.69
CA GLN A 309 14.15 -0.44 -9.62
C GLN A 309 13.68 -0.40 -11.08
N SER A 310 12.36 -0.41 -11.30
CA SER A 310 11.78 -0.59 -12.62
C SER A 310 11.62 0.74 -13.37
N PRO A 311 12.18 0.86 -14.58
CA PRO A 311 11.88 1.99 -15.47
C PRO A 311 10.47 1.93 -16.08
N TYR A 312 9.74 0.81 -15.91
CA TYR A 312 8.32 0.73 -16.32
C TYR A 312 7.39 1.34 -15.28
N VAL A 313 7.82 1.39 -14.02
CA VAL A 313 7.07 2.04 -12.93
C VAL A 313 7.32 3.55 -12.93
N ALA A 314 8.54 3.97 -13.29
CA ALA A 314 8.96 5.38 -13.40
C ALA A 314 8.38 6.06 -14.65
#